data_AF-A0A1B8S9B8-F1
#
_entry.id   AF-A0A1B8S9B8-F1
#
_cell.length_a   1.000
_cell.length_b   1.000
_cell.length_c   1.000
_cell.angle_alpha   90.00
_cell.angle_beta   90.00
_cell.angle_gamma   90.00
#
_symmetry.space_group_name_H-M   'P 1'
#
loop_
_entity.id
_entity.type
_entity.pdbx_description
1 polymer ?
#
loop_
_entity_poly.entity_id
_entity_poly.type
_entity_poly.pdbx_seq_one_letter_code
_entity_poly.pdbx_strand_id
1 'polypeptide(L)'
;MREYKGHYINGTWTAPGGDRAEVMNPATEEVIGTAPVGGVADAEAAVGAARLAFDEGPWPRMSQHERCDTLARFYDILAARQDELEHLIVAETGATYPLARFAHIGIAMDHFQFALDEARTRRAITPLLPKVSAGPAGRGSLGSAVTVREPMGVVSAITAFNYPHLINLSKI
;
A
#
# COMPACT_ATOMS: atom_id res chain seq x y z
N MET A 1 22.97 -14.95 7.33
CA MET A 1 22.45 -14.63 5.98
C MET A 1 20.93 -14.66 6.05
N ARG A 2 20.23 -13.57 5.69
CA ARG A 2 18.75 -13.53 5.72
C ARG A 2 18.21 -14.27 4.49
N GLU A 3 17.36 -15.27 4.70
CA GLU A 3 16.71 -16.00 3.62
C GLU A 3 15.21 -15.68 3.61
N TYR A 4 14.75 -14.98 2.57
CA TYR A 4 13.33 -14.65 2.42
C TYR A 4 12.56 -15.88 1.93
N LYS A 5 11.45 -16.20 2.62
CA LYS A 5 10.65 -17.42 2.46
C LYS A 5 10.02 -17.60 1.07
N GLY A 6 9.81 -16.51 0.34
CA GLY A 6 9.18 -16.46 -0.98
C GLY A 6 8.44 -15.14 -1.20
N HIS A 7 7.60 -15.06 -2.22
CA HIS A 7 6.72 -13.90 -2.42
C HIS A 7 5.50 -14.01 -1.50
N TYR A 8 5.02 -12.89 -0.95
CA TYR A 8 3.80 -12.86 -0.16
C TYR A 8 2.58 -12.63 -1.06
N ILE A 9 1.87 -13.72 -1.38
CA ILE A 9 0.74 -13.73 -2.32
C ILE A 9 -0.47 -14.37 -1.64
N ASN A 10 -1.64 -13.74 -1.79
CA ASN A 10 -2.92 -14.23 -1.23
C ASN A 10 -2.86 -14.53 0.28
N GLY A 11 -2.19 -13.67 1.06
CA GLY A 11 -2.08 -13.83 2.51
C GLY A 11 -1.09 -14.90 2.98
N THR A 12 -0.27 -15.45 2.07
CA THR A 12 0.67 -16.53 2.40
C THR A 12 2.03 -16.31 1.74
N TRP A 13 3.09 -16.83 2.38
CA TRP A 13 4.40 -16.94 1.75
C TRP A 13 4.38 -18.13 0.79
N THR A 14 4.62 -17.86 -0.50
CA THR A 14 4.72 -18.89 -1.54
C THR A 14 6.06 -19.61 -1.46
N ALA A 15 6.13 -20.87 -1.90
CA ALA A 15 7.41 -21.56 -2.03
C ALA A 15 8.24 -20.89 -3.15
N PRO A 16 9.57 -20.73 -2.98
CA PRO A 16 10.42 -20.17 -4.03
C PRO A 16 10.51 -21.17 -5.19
N GLY A 17 9.72 -20.96 -6.24
CA GLY A 17 9.72 -21.82 -7.43
C GLY A 17 10.77 -21.44 -8.47
N GLY A 18 11.39 -20.25 -8.35
CA GLY A 18 12.29 -19.68 -9.35
C GLY A 18 13.66 -19.28 -8.81
N ASP A 19 14.38 -18.52 -9.62
CA ASP A 19 15.73 -18.02 -9.31
C ASP A 19 15.73 -17.13 -8.07
N ARG A 20 16.89 -17.06 -7.42
CA ARG A 20 17.12 -16.18 -6.28
C ARG A 20 18.20 -15.19 -6.64
N ALA A 21 18.01 -13.93 -6.27
CA ALA A 21 19.01 -12.89 -6.37
C ALA A 21 19.72 -12.71 -5.03
N GLU A 22 21.04 -12.58 -5.07
CA GLU A 22 21.82 -12.17 -3.91
C GLU A 22 21.55 -10.70 -3.60
N VAL A 23 21.37 -10.41 -2.31
CA VAL A 23 21.30 -9.05 -1.79
C VAL A 23 22.67 -8.74 -1.21
N MET A 24 23.37 -7.82 -1.83
CA MET A 24 24.74 -7.44 -1.50
C MET A 24 24.74 -6.17 -0.65
N ASN A 25 25.57 -6.13 0.39
CA ASN A 25 25.82 -4.90 1.12
C ASN A 25 26.77 -4.02 0.29
N PRO A 26 26.34 -2.82 -0.15
CA PRO A 26 27.16 -1.98 -1.04
C PRO A 26 28.41 -1.41 -0.37
N ALA A 27 28.51 -1.45 0.97
CA ALA A 27 29.70 -0.98 1.70
C ALA A 27 30.79 -2.04 1.83
N THR A 28 30.44 -3.33 1.80
CA THR A 28 31.38 -4.45 2.01
C THR A 28 31.48 -5.41 0.84
N GLU A 29 30.57 -5.33 -0.13
CA GLU A 29 30.37 -6.27 -1.23
C GLU A 29 30.01 -7.70 -0.77
N GLU A 30 29.74 -7.90 0.53
CA GLU A 30 29.33 -9.18 1.07
C GLU A 30 27.84 -9.44 0.85
N VAL A 31 27.49 -10.70 0.60
CA VAL A 31 26.09 -11.14 0.49
C VAL A 31 25.46 -11.19 1.87
N ILE A 32 24.44 -10.34 2.09
CA ILE A 32 23.71 -10.25 3.36
C ILE A 32 22.43 -11.10 3.38
N GLY A 33 21.92 -11.47 2.21
CA GLY A 33 20.75 -12.33 2.05
C GLY A 33 20.47 -12.73 0.62
N THR A 34 19.38 -13.47 0.42
CA THR A 34 18.86 -13.80 -0.91
C THR A 34 17.36 -13.57 -0.98
N ALA A 35 16.89 -13.01 -2.09
CA ALA A 35 15.47 -12.74 -2.35
C ALA A 35 14.98 -13.55 -3.57
N PRO A 36 13.73 -14.03 -3.58
CA PRO A 36 13.16 -14.68 -4.76
C PRO A 36 12.99 -13.70 -5.91
N VAL A 37 13.32 -14.14 -7.14
CA VAL A 37 13.06 -13.39 -8.38
C VAL A 37 11.68 -13.82 -8.90
N GLY A 38 10.73 -12.89 -8.90
CA GLY A 38 9.36 -13.14 -9.38
C GLY A 38 9.29 -13.21 -10.90
N GLY A 39 8.54 -14.19 -11.41
CA GLY A 39 8.24 -14.34 -12.82
C GLY A 39 6.83 -13.86 -13.20
N VAL A 40 6.47 -14.09 -14.47
CA VAL A 40 5.13 -13.77 -14.99
C VAL A 40 4.04 -14.51 -14.22
N ALA A 41 4.24 -15.79 -13.90
CA ALA A 41 3.26 -16.59 -13.16
C ALA A 41 3.01 -16.07 -11.74
N ASP A 42 4.05 -15.59 -11.05
CA ASP A 42 3.90 -14.97 -9.72
C ASP A 42 3.12 -13.66 -9.81
N ALA A 43 3.39 -12.85 -10.83
CA ALA A 43 2.68 -11.60 -11.08
C ALA A 43 1.19 -11.86 -11.40
N GLU A 44 0.90 -12.83 -12.26
CA GLU A 44 -0.48 -13.25 -12.57
C GLU A 44 -1.22 -13.75 -11.32
N ALA A 45 -0.55 -14.57 -10.49
CA ALA A 45 -1.11 -15.04 -9.23
C ALA A 45 -1.38 -13.89 -8.25
N ALA A 46 -0.46 -12.93 -8.13
CA ALA A 46 -0.63 -11.75 -7.29
C ALA A 46 -1.78 -10.85 -7.77
N VAL A 47 -1.88 -10.60 -9.07
CA VAL A 47 -2.97 -9.82 -9.67
C VAL A 47 -4.31 -10.54 -9.49
N GLY A 48 -4.36 -11.86 -9.71
CA GLY A 48 -5.56 -12.67 -9.48
C GLY A 48 -6.01 -12.64 -8.02
N ALA A 49 -5.08 -12.76 -7.07
CA ALA A 49 -5.37 -12.66 -5.64
C ALA A 49 -5.88 -11.26 -5.25
N ALA A 50 -5.25 -10.20 -5.75
CA ALA A 50 -5.70 -8.83 -5.52
C ALA A 50 -7.08 -8.59 -6.12
N ARG A 51 -7.35 -9.17 -7.30
CA ARG A 51 -8.66 -9.06 -7.96
C ARG A 51 -9.75 -9.70 -7.12
N LEU A 52 -9.54 -10.94 -6.68
CA LEU A 52 -10.46 -11.67 -5.81
C LEU A 52 -10.69 -10.95 -4.48
N ALA A 53 -9.63 -10.44 -3.85
CA ALA A 53 -9.73 -9.72 -2.58
C ALA A 53 -10.59 -8.45 -2.69
N PHE A 54 -10.51 -7.74 -3.82
CA PHE A 54 -11.30 -6.53 -4.04
C PHE A 54 -12.73 -6.81 -4.51
N ASP A 55 -13.00 -7.86 -5.29
CA ASP A 55 -14.35 -8.15 -5.77
C ASP A 55 -15.17 -8.94 -4.73
N GLU A 56 -14.55 -9.96 -4.14
CA GLU A 56 -15.24 -10.99 -3.36
C GLU A 56 -14.76 -11.09 -1.91
N GLY A 57 -13.59 -10.54 -1.61
CA GLY A 57 -13.00 -10.58 -0.27
C GLY A 57 -13.75 -9.73 0.77
N PRO A 58 -13.27 -9.77 2.03
CA PRO A 58 -13.83 -8.94 3.10
C PRO A 58 -13.53 -7.43 2.88
N TRP A 59 -12.44 -7.09 2.18
CA TRP A 59 -11.98 -5.70 1.99
C TRP A 59 -13.02 -4.73 1.38
N PRO A 60 -13.71 -5.04 0.26
CA PRO A 60 -14.76 -4.17 -0.30
C PRO A 60 -15.99 -4.06 0.62
N ARG A 61 -16.22 -5.03 1.51
CA ARG A 61 -17.37 -5.10 2.42
C ARG A 61 -17.13 -4.36 3.74
N MET A 62 -15.87 -4.11 4.09
CA MET A 62 -15.50 -3.30 5.25
C MET A 62 -15.99 -1.86 5.08
N SER A 63 -16.40 -1.26 6.19
CA SER A 63 -16.57 0.18 6.30
C SER A 63 -15.24 0.91 6.12
N GLN A 64 -15.32 2.21 5.84
CA GLN A 64 -14.15 3.08 5.78
C GLN A 64 -13.33 3.03 7.08
N HIS A 65 -14.00 3.01 8.24
CA HIS A 65 -13.35 2.96 9.55
C HIS A 65 -12.60 1.64 9.75
N GLU A 66 -13.21 0.48 9.44
CA GLU A 66 -12.56 -0.83 9.58
C GLU A 66 -11.31 -0.97 8.70
N ARG A 67 -11.33 -0.42 7.48
CA ARG A 67 -10.14 -0.36 6.62
C ARG A 67 -9.06 0.54 7.24
N CYS A 68 -9.44 1.73 7.72
CA CYS A 68 -8.50 2.63 8.38
C CYS A 68 -7.91 2.00 9.64
N ASP A 69 -8.68 1.29 10.45
CA ASP A 69 -8.19 0.61 11.65
C ASP A 69 -7.26 -0.56 11.31
N THR A 70 -7.48 -1.22 10.18
CA THR A 70 -6.57 -2.24 9.66
C THR A 70 -5.23 -1.65 9.24
N LEU A 71 -5.25 -0.51 8.53
CA LEU A 71 -4.04 0.23 8.15
C LEU A 71 -3.33 0.84 9.38
N ALA A 72 -4.07 1.28 10.40
CA ALA A 72 -3.50 1.76 11.66
C ALA A 72 -2.72 0.65 12.38
N ARG A 73 -3.28 -0.56 12.47
CA ARG A 73 -2.55 -1.72 13.03
C ARG A 73 -1.30 -2.04 12.23
N PHE A 74 -1.34 -1.90 10.91
CA PHE A 74 -0.16 -2.08 10.07
C PHE A 74 0.91 -1.02 10.36
N TYR A 75 0.53 0.25 10.48
CA TYR A 75 1.40 1.33 10.91
C TYR A 75 2.06 1.05 12.27
N ASP A 76 1.29 0.63 13.26
CA ASP A 76 1.82 0.31 14.61
C ASP A 76 2.86 -0.82 14.56
N ILE A 77 2.65 -1.83 13.72
CA ILE A 77 3.60 -2.92 13.53
C ILE A 77 4.90 -2.43 12.88
N LEU A 78 4.83 -1.51 11.91
CA LEU A 78 6.01 -0.90 11.30
C LEU A 78 6.78 -0.04 12.31
N ALA A 79 6.06 0.79 13.08
CA ALA A 79 6.64 1.65 14.10
C ALA A 79 7.37 0.83 15.18
N ALA A 80 6.75 -0.27 15.64
CA ALA A 80 7.35 -1.17 16.63
C ALA A 80 8.62 -1.88 16.12
N ARG A 81 8.84 -1.91 14.79
CA ARG A 81 10.00 -2.56 14.14
C ARG A 81 10.96 -1.55 13.50
N GLN A 82 10.80 -0.26 13.80
CA GLN A 82 11.58 0.81 13.19
C GLN A 82 13.10 0.55 13.25
N ASP A 83 13.64 0.20 14.43
CA ASP A 83 15.09 -0.03 14.57
C ASP A 83 15.58 -1.19 13.67
N GLU A 84 14.81 -2.28 13.55
CA GLU A 84 15.14 -3.38 12.65
C GLU A 84 15.15 -2.93 11.19
N LEU A 85 14.13 -2.16 10.78
CA LEU A 85 13.99 -1.66 9.42
C LEU A 85 15.11 -0.68 9.07
N GLU A 86 15.51 0.19 10.00
CA GLU A 86 16.63 1.12 9.82
C GLU A 86 17.93 0.37 9.54
N HIS A 87 18.25 -0.65 10.34
CA HIS A 87 19.44 -1.48 10.13
C HIS A 87 19.39 -2.23 8.79
N LEU A 88 18.24 -2.75 8.40
CA LEU A 88 18.06 -3.41 7.12
C LEU A 88 18.30 -2.45 5.95
N ILE A 89 17.73 -1.25 6.01
CA ILE A 89 17.92 -0.22 4.96
C ILE A 89 19.39 0.16 4.83
N VAL A 90 20.09 0.40 5.94
CA VAL A 90 21.53 0.69 5.91
C VAL A 90 22.30 -0.43 5.22
N ALA A 91 22.00 -1.69 5.56
CA ALA A 91 22.67 -2.84 4.99
C ALA A 91 22.37 -3.06 3.51
N GLU A 92 21.14 -2.83 3.06
CA GLU A 92 20.71 -3.09 1.67
C GLU A 92 21.01 -1.92 0.72
N THR A 93 20.94 -0.67 1.18
CA THR A 93 21.05 0.51 0.30
C THR A 93 22.34 1.29 0.50
N GLY A 94 23.10 1.05 1.57
CA GLY A 94 24.28 1.83 1.93
C GLY A 94 23.95 3.25 2.43
N ALA A 95 22.68 3.55 2.74
CA ALA A 95 22.33 4.82 3.35
C ALA A 95 23.00 4.94 4.73
N THR A 96 23.39 6.16 5.12
CA THR A 96 23.85 6.38 6.50
C THR A 96 22.70 6.18 7.47
N TYR A 97 22.99 5.74 8.70
CA TYR A 97 21.96 5.51 9.70
C TYR A 97 21.04 6.75 9.94
N PRO A 98 21.56 8.00 10.05
CA PRO A 98 20.69 9.18 10.15
C PRO A 98 19.76 9.35 8.94
N LEU A 99 20.23 9.05 7.73
CA LEU A 99 19.41 9.14 6.51
C LEU A 99 18.36 8.04 6.46
N ALA A 100 18.70 6.81 6.83
CA ALA A 100 17.75 5.70 6.93
C ALA A 100 16.61 6.02 7.92
N ARG A 101 16.98 6.49 9.11
CA ARG A 101 16.02 6.89 10.16
C ARG A 101 15.12 8.04 9.72
N PHE A 102 15.69 9.12 9.23
CA PHE A 102 14.93 10.33 8.88
C PHE A 102 14.15 10.17 7.58
N ALA A 103 14.84 9.87 6.47
CA ALA A 103 14.25 9.94 5.14
C ALA A 103 13.54 8.65 4.71
N HIS A 104 14.07 7.47 5.06
CA HIS A 104 13.46 6.22 4.62
C HIS A 104 12.32 5.79 5.54
N ILE A 105 12.46 5.93 6.86
CA ILE A 105 11.41 5.57 7.82
C ILE A 105 10.57 6.78 8.22
N GLY A 106 11.17 7.83 8.79
CA GLY A 106 10.44 8.97 9.35
C GLY A 106 9.44 9.60 8.37
N ILE A 107 9.93 10.09 7.22
CA ILE A 107 9.07 10.69 6.18
C ILE A 107 8.02 9.69 5.66
N ALA A 108 8.35 8.40 5.57
CA ALA A 108 7.42 7.38 5.10
C ALA A 108 6.26 7.18 6.07
N MET A 109 6.57 7.11 7.35
CA MET A 109 5.59 6.98 8.43
C MET A 109 4.71 8.23 8.51
N ASP A 110 5.29 9.44 8.40
CA ASP A 110 4.54 10.69 8.38
C ASP A 110 3.56 10.76 7.19
N HIS A 111 4.00 10.36 5.99
CA HIS A 111 3.13 10.29 4.82
C HIS A 111 2.00 9.26 5.00
N PHE A 112 2.30 8.09 5.56
CA PHE A 112 1.29 7.06 5.81
C PHE A 112 0.25 7.53 6.85
N GLN A 113 0.71 8.15 7.93
CA GLN A 113 -0.16 8.74 8.95
C GLN A 113 -1.06 9.82 8.36
N PHE A 114 -0.49 10.73 7.57
CA PHE A 114 -1.27 11.76 6.86
C PHE A 114 -2.33 11.16 5.94
N ALA A 115 -1.96 10.14 5.14
CA ALA A 115 -2.90 9.46 4.26
C ALA A 115 -4.01 8.74 5.03
N LEU A 116 -3.70 8.16 6.19
CA LEU A 116 -4.66 7.53 7.08
C LEU A 116 -5.66 8.54 7.66
N ASP A 117 -5.17 9.70 8.13
CA ASP A 117 -6.02 10.77 8.69
C ASP A 117 -6.96 11.36 7.62
N GLU A 118 -6.44 11.58 6.41
CA GLU A 118 -7.23 11.94 5.24
C GLU A 118 -8.28 10.88 4.93
N ALA A 119 -7.89 9.60 4.92
CA ALA A 119 -8.78 8.49 4.63
C ALA A 119 -9.91 8.35 5.66
N ARG A 120 -9.70 8.71 6.93
CA ARG A 120 -10.73 8.65 7.99
C ARG A 120 -11.83 9.70 7.80
N THR A 121 -11.48 10.87 7.27
CA THR A 121 -12.40 12.01 7.19
C THR A 121 -13.01 12.22 5.80
N ARG A 122 -12.40 11.63 4.77
CA ARG A 122 -12.82 11.81 3.37
C ARG A 122 -14.21 11.24 3.11
N ARG A 123 -15.11 12.06 2.57
CA ARG A 123 -16.44 11.60 2.15
C ARG A 123 -16.39 10.89 0.81
N ALA A 124 -16.84 9.64 0.77
CA ALA A 124 -17.00 8.88 -0.48
C ALA A 124 -18.16 9.42 -1.34
N ILE A 125 -19.24 9.89 -0.69
CA ILE A 125 -20.43 10.43 -1.36
C ILE A 125 -20.59 11.91 -0.99
N THR A 126 -20.64 12.78 -2.00
CA THR A 126 -20.86 14.22 -1.82
C THR A 126 -22.17 14.64 -2.47
N PRO A 127 -23.16 15.13 -1.69
CA PRO A 127 -24.40 15.64 -2.25
C PRO A 127 -24.20 16.89 -3.11
N LEU A 128 -24.91 16.95 -4.24
CA LEU A 128 -25.01 18.15 -5.06
C LEU A 128 -26.26 18.95 -4.67
N LEU A 129 -26.21 20.26 -4.92
CA LEU A 129 -27.36 21.13 -4.66
C LEU A 129 -28.58 20.65 -5.45
N PRO A 130 -29.75 20.48 -4.80
CA PRO A 130 -30.97 20.11 -5.49
C PRO A 130 -31.34 21.16 -6.55
N LYS A 131 -31.81 20.69 -7.71
CA LYS A 131 -32.32 21.54 -8.78
C LYS A 131 -33.83 21.46 -8.78
N VAL A 132 -34.47 22.62 -8.63
CA VAL A 132 -35.91 22.78 -8.81
C VAL A 132 -36.13 23.24 -10.25
N SER A 133 -36.94 22.51 -10.99
CA SER A 133 -37.43 22.94 -12.30
C SER A 133 -38.91 23.26 -12.20
N ALA A 134 -39.31 24.43 -12.72
CA ALA A 134 -40.72 24.80 -12.81
C ALA A 134 -41.33 24.15 -14.06
N GLY A 135 -42.45 23.45 -13.89
CA GLY A 135 -43.23 22.90 -15.00
C GLY A 135 -44.59 23.60 -15.15
N PRO A 136 -45.30 23.34 -16.26
CA PRO A 136 -46.61 23.93 -16.52
C PRO A 136 -47.60 23.65 -15.39
N ALA A 137 -48.51 24.60 -15.14
CA ALA A 137 -49.57 24.50 -14.12
C ALA A 137 -49.06 24.22 -12.69
N GLY A 138 -47.87 24.73 -12.33
CA GLY A 138 -47.32 24.59 -10.97
C GLY A 138 -46.77 23.19 -10.66
N ARG A 139 -46.69 22.29 -11.64
CA ARG A 139 -46.09 20.97 -11.49
C ARG A 139 -44.59 21.04 -11.77
N GLY A 140 -43.82 21.47 -10.77
CA GLY A 140 -42.36 21.44 -10.82
C GLY A 140 -41.79 20.05 -10.50
N SER A 141 -40.53 19.83 -10.84
CA SER A 141 -39.76 18.65 -10.45
C SER A 141 -38.60 19.06 -9.54
N LEU A 142 -38.37 18.30 -8.47
CA LEU A 142 -37.17 18.40 -7.63
C LEU A 142 -36.23 17.25 -7.99
N GLY A 143 -35.06 17.57 -8.52
CA GLY A 143 -33.98 16.62 -8.78
C GLY A 143 -32.82 16.84 -7.82
N SER A 144 -32.22 15.77 -7.32
CA SER A 144 -30.96 15.80 -6.58
C SER A 144 -30.01 14.74 -7.14
N ALA A 145 -28.73 14.92 -6.90
CA ALA A 145 -27.67 14.03 -7.35
C ALA A 145 -26.54 14.03 -6.33
N VAL A 146 -25.66 13.04 -6.43
CA VAL A 146 -24.44 12.93 -5.62
C VAL A 146 -23.25 12.67 -6.54
N THR A 147 -22.05 13.06 -6.10
CA THR A 147 -20.80 12.50 -6.66
C THR A 147 -20.32 11.38 -5.77
N VAL A 148 -19.87 10.28 -6.39
CA VAL A 148 -19.34 9.12 -5.70
C VAL A 148 -17.87 8.96 -6.09
N ARG A 149 -17.01 8.79 -5.10
CA ARG A 149 -15.60 8.44 -5.28
C ARG A 149 -15.43 6.95 -5.03
N GLU A 150 -15.26 6.20 -6.10
CA GLU A 150 -15.04 4.76 -6.07
C GLU A 150 -13.55 4.46 -6.23
N PRO A 151 -13.04 3.40 -5.57
CA PRO A 151 -11.68 2.96 -5.79
C PRO A 151 -11.52 2.40 -7.21
N MET A 152 -10.37 2.66 -7.84
CA MET A 152 -10.11 2.25 -9.23
C MET A 152 -10.06 0.73 -9.43
N GLY A 153 -9.80 -0.06 -8.38
CA GLY A 153 -9.63 -1.50 -8.47
C GLY A 153 -8.23 -1.94 -8.06
N VAL A 154 -7.72 -2.95 -8.77
CA VAL A 154 -6.36 -3.48 -8.57
C VAL A 154 -5.34 -2.46 -9.11
N VAL A 155 -4.32 -2.16 -8.30
CA VAL A 155 -3.21 -1.27 -8.67
C VAL A 155 -1.91 -2.06 -8.66
N SER A 156 -1.16 -2.00 -9.76
CA SER A 156 0.22 -2.48 -9.83
C SER A 156 1.18 -1.33 -9.56
N ALA A 157 2.01 -1.47 -8.52
CA ALA A 157 3.00 -0.46 -8.16
C ALA A 157 4.41 -1.02 -8.38
N ILE A 158 5.21 -0.30 -9.19
CA ILE A 158 6.62 -0.60 -9.42
C ILE A 158 7.42 0.55 -8.80
N THR A 159 8.38 0.21 -7.95
CA THR A 159 9.16 1.18 -7.18
C THR A 159 10.65 1.09 -7.50
N ALA A 160 11.35 2.20 -7.29
CA ALA A 160 12.80 2.26 -7.43
C ALA A 160 13.52 1.68 -6.21
N PHE A 161 14.85 1.69 -6.21
CA PHE A 161 15.68 1.11 -5.14
C PHE A 161 16.36 2.16 -4.25
N ASN A 162 16.27 3.45 -4.57
CA ASN A 162 17.03 4.51 -3.89
C ASN A 162 16.46 4.90 -2.52
N TYR A 163 15.14 4.84 -2.34
CA TYR A 163 14.45 5.06 -1.06
C TYR A 163 13.39 3.99 -0.81
N PRO A 164 13.75 2.70 -0.78
CA PRO A 164 12.82 1.59 -1.00
C PRO A 164 11.66 1.58 -0.01
N HIS A 165 11.92 1.78 1.28
CA HIS A 165 10.86 1.81 2.29
C HIS A 165 9.86 2.96 2.07
N LEU A 166 10.37 4.18 1.87
CA LEU A 166 9.56 5.37 1.63
C LEU A 166 8.65 5.23 0.41
N ILE A 167 9.23 4.87 -0.73
CA ILE A 167 8.47 4.80 -1.98
C ILE A 167 7.55 3.58 -2.04
N ASN A 168 7.89 2.46 -1.38
CA ASN A 168 6.98 1.32 -1.25
C ASN A 168 5.76 1.71 -0.41
N LEU A 169 5.98 2.31 0.77
CA LEU A 169 4.89 2.68 1.67
C LEU A 169 4.01 3.80 1.06
N SER A 170 4.59 4.69 0.26
CA SER A 170 3.83 5.74 -0.45
C SER A 170 2.89 5.22 -1.56
N LYS A 171 2.93 3.92 -1.88
CA LYS A 171 2.10 3.29 -2.91
C LYS A 171 1.01 2.37 -2.35
N ILE A 172 1.00 2.17 -1.04
CA ILE A 172 0.04 1.33 -0.29
C ILE A 172 -0.89 2.26 0.48
#